data_AF-H1S6C1-F1
#
_entry.id   AF-H1S6C1-F1
#
_cell.length_a   1.000
_cell.length_b   1.000
_cell.length_c   1.000
_cell.angle_alpha   90.00
_cell.angle_beta   90.00
_cell.angle_gamma   90.00
#
_symmetry.space_group_name_H-M   'P 1'
#
loop_
_entity.id
_entity.type
_entity.pdbx_description
1 polymer ?
#
loop_
_entity_poly.entity_id
_entity_poly.type
_entity_poly.pdbx_seq_one_letter_code
_entity_poly.pdbx_strand_id
1 'polypeptide(L)'
;MDLRGGGTLTGAAFLAGRGGSVDARMNPLVQVGARGGFTLPGLSTNPVYAIVPGVQPGYAPVVAEKGASDPVIGRQITIGAGVPGLPAGNYTLLPSTFALLPGAFRVELNGLGNGTWAGGGAIAMRNGSYAASAQLGVANTGIRNAVPTQVFLTPADVLRSYSQYNEMGYADFALAQAAREGVPRAQLEQDAKTLRFSFAPTALRAPGDEPALRFAGRTLYAPAAGGFGGSALMVGETNYEILASGAAPTPGFSGISLYAADINAIGASRIGIGGLPSVRYVDYYGSRQRANIATFDSGAGSIFLREGAVLKAAEVYLVTNSKSGGILVEQGGGINTLGQGKAAWDSTNGYAYEPGTSSVVAVSNGWLDMLAPGYSADPTRGAGRIDIGTCSAGAVCHGITQLYSEGTIAASTDQSFNLRDAARYGTRNLVLSVGGINAGNQATLADLAARNALPPGLTLNQAVLDRLLQGDTSVGAPALENLALTARDALRFYDSVELSTIDPATGKSSLARLVLGTPAIQGYGNADALARIHTDILVWNGSTNAPGLVATGGAGTGSGRLQVDAKQIEFGYGPNSRPDTIHTMDRMVLGFGQVDLNASERITANQKGSLAVYQSQGAWDDATKGSRSAATAWRWTAR
;
A
#
# COMPACT_ATOMS: atom_id res chain seq x y z
N MET A 1 -11.68 13.22 15.32
CA MET A 1 -12.08 12.35 14.20
C MET A 1 -11.95 10.90 14.64
N ASP A 2 -12.96 10.07 14.41
CA ASP A 2 -12.89 8.63 14.71
C ASP A 2 -12.63 7.84 13.44
N LEU A 3 -11.47 7.17 13.37
CA LEU A 3 -11.01 6.37 12.25
C LEU A 3 -10.69 4.94 12.71
N ARG A 4 -11.19 4.55 13.89
CA ARG A 4 -10.97 3.22 14.45
C ARG A 4 -11.57 2.15 13.55
N GLY A 5 -10.96 0.98 13.61
CA GLY A 5 -11.57 -0.22 13.07
C GLY A 5 -12.73 -0.69 13.94
N GLY A 6 -13.74 -1.28 13.32
CA GLY A 6 -14.92 -1.80 13.99
C GLY A 6 -16.20 -1.68 13.17
N GLY A 7 -17.31 -2.07 13.79
CA GLY A 7 -18.59 -2.26 13.11
C GLY A 7 -18.68 -3.63 12.44
N THR A 8 -19.84 -3.92 11.86
CA THR A 8 -20.13 -5.17 11.16
C THR A 8 -20.90 -4.82 9.91
N LEU A 9 -20.39 -5.22 8.74
CA LEU A 9 -21.14 -5.18 7.50
C LEU A 9 -21.74 -6.57 7.29
N THR A 10 -23.06 -6.66 7.36
CA THR A 10 -23.78 -7.92 7.14
C THR A 10 -24.22 -8.01 5.69
N GLY A 11 -24.01 -9.16 5.07
CA GLY A 11 -24.60 -9.51 3.78
C GLY A 11 -25.68 -10.57 3.95
N ALA A 12 -26.72 -10.50 3.13
CA ALA A 12 -27.79 -11.50 3.10
C ALA A 12 -28.24 -11.75 1.65
N ALA A 13 -28.19 -13.01 1.22
CA ALA A 13 -28.74 -13.43 -0.06
C ALA A 13 -30.05 -14.21 0.15
N PHE A 14 -31.13 -13.78 -0.51
CA PHE A 14 -32.38 -14.54 -0.53
C PHE A 14 -32.21 -15.85 -1.30
N LEU A 15 -32.68 -16.94 -0.71
CA LEU A 15 -32.67 -18.27 -1.31
C LEU A 15 -34.10 -18.67 -1.72
N ALA A 16 -34.39 -18.60 -3.01
CA ALA A 16 -35.65 -19.12 -3.55
C ALA A 16 -35.64 -20.66 -3.51
N GLY A 17 -36.75 -21.27 -3.07
CA GLY A 17 -36.87 -22.73 -3.05
C GLY A 17 -37.92 -23.25 -2.09
N ARG A 18 -37.63 -24.34 -1.37
CA ARG A 18 -38.58 -25.00 -0.46
C ARG A 18 -39.09 -24.09 0.67
N GLY A 19 -38.34 -23.04 1.03
CA GLY A 19 -38.72 -22.01 2.01
C GLY A 19 -39.53 -20.84 1.45
N GLY A 20 -39.91 -20.87 0.17
CA GLY A 20 -40.67 -19.81 -0.50
C GLY A 20 -39.94 -19.20 -1.70
N SER A 21 -40.70 -18.55 -2.59
CA SER A 21 -40.19 -17.90 -3.81
C SER A 21 -40.21 -16.37 -3.73
N VAL A 22 -40.57 -15.81 -2.56
CA VAL A 22 -40.74 -14.37 -2.35
C VAL A 22 -39.83 -13.92 -1.22
N ASP A 23 -39.02 -12.88 -1.48
CA ASP A 23 -38.27 -12.20 -0.43
C ASP A 23 -39.19 -11.24 0.32
N ALA A 24 -39.50 -11.56 1.57
CA ALA A 24 -40.37 -10.75 2.41
C ALA A 24 -39.79 -9.37 2.74
N ARG A 25 -38.48 -9.14 2.60
CA ARG A 25 -37.89 -7.79 2.67
C ARG A 25 -38.34 -6.90 1.52
N MET A 26 -38.63 -7.51 0.38
CA MET A 26 -38.83 -6.82 -0.90
C MET A 26 -40.29 -6.72 -1.31
N ASN A 27 -41.20 -7.39 -0.58
CA ASN A 27 -42.60 -7.51 -0.97
C ASN A 27 -43.53 -7.25 0.22
N PRO A 28 -44.70 -6.62 0.01
CA PRO A 28 -45.74 -6.47 1.03
C PRO A 28 -46.29 -7.81 1.50
N LEU A 29 -46.80 -7.87 2.74
CA LEU A 29 -47.41 -9.08 3.29
C LEU A 29 -48.81 -9.31 2.69
N VAL A 30 -49.14 -10.59 2.48
CA VAL A 30 -50.49 -11.01 2.06
C VAL A 30 -51.50 -10.61 3.12
N GLN A 31 -52.58 -9.94 2.70
CA GLN A 31 -53.66 -9.54 3.59
C GLN A 31 -54.83 -10.51 3.45
N VAL A 32 -55.29 -11.08 4.56
CA VAL A 32 -56.46 -11.97 4.58
C VAL A 32 -57.66 -11.19 5.10
N GLY A 33 -58.69 -11.06 4.27
CA GLY A 33 -59.93 -10.38 4.61
C GLY A 33 -60.78 -11.20 5.58
N ALA A 34 -61.65 -10.53 6.34
CA ALA A 34 -62.54 -11.16 7.32
C ALA A 34 -63.51 -12.21 6.72
N ARG A 35 -63.69 -12.20 5.40
CA ARG A 35 -64.54 -13.14 4.64
C ARG A 35 -63.75 -14.25 3.91
N GLY A 36 -62.46 -14.43 4.23
CA GLY A 36 -61.63 -15.53 3.72
C GLY A 36 -60.95 -15.30 2.36
N GLY A 37 -61.08 -14.13 1.74
CA GLY A 37 -60.32 -13.75 0.54
C GLY A 37 -58.91 -13.25 0.89
N PHE A 38 -57.97 -13.32 -0.06
CA PHE A 38 -56.63 -12.74 0.09
C PHE A 38 -56.38 -11.60 -0.90
N THR A 39 -55.61 -10.60 -0.46
CA THR A 39 -55.12 -9.49 -1.29
C THR A 39 -53.60 -9.51 -1.27
N LEU A 40 -52.99 -9.27 -2.43
CA LEU A 40 -51.54 -9.14 -2.61
C LEU A 40 -51.23 -7.67 -2.87
N PRO A 41 -50.89 -6.87 -1.85
CA PRO A 41 -50.59 -5.46 -2.03
C PRO A 41 -49.33 -5.25 -2.86
N GLY A 42 -49.30 -4.17 -3.64
CA GLY A 42 -48.10 -3.73 -4.36
C GLY A 42 -47.31 -2.69 -3.57
N LEU A 43 -46.05 -2.47 -3.92
CA LEU A 43 -45.17 -1.48 -3.25
C LEU A 43 -45.64 -0.03 -3.42
N SER A 44 -46.45 0.27 -4.44
CA SER A 44 -47.05 1.60 -4.62
C SER A 44 -48.09 1.95 -3.55
N THR A 45 -48.78 0.95 -3.00
CA THR A 45 -49.77 1.11 -1.94
C THR A 45 -49.19 0.76 -0.58
N ASN A 46 -48.30 -0.24 -0.53
CA ASN A 46 -47.71 -0.76 0.68
C ASN A 46 -46.18 -0.75 0.61
N PRO A 47 -45.55 0.43 0.61
CA PRO A 47 -44.09 0.49 0.55
C PRO A 47 -43.46 -0.16 1.80
N VAL A 48 -42.31 -0.80 1.59
CA VAL A 48 -41.61 -1.57 2.62
C VAL A 48 -40.23 -0.97 2.88
N TYR A 49 -39.92 -0.84 4.17
CA TYR A 49 -38.75 -0.19 4.72
C TYR A 49 -38.19 -1.00 5.90
N ALA A 50 -37.19 -0.45 6.58
CA ALA A 50 -36.68 -0.97 7.83
C ALA A 50 -36.48 0.14 8.86
N ILE A 51 -36.43 -0.25 10.14
CA ILE A 51 -35.92 0.56 11.24
C ILE A 51 -34.99 -0.31 12.09
N VAL A 52 -33.95 0.31 12.64
CA VAL A 52 -32.98 -0.37 13.51
C VAL A 52 -32.95 0.38 14.84
N PRO A 53 -33.24 -0.27 15.98
CA PRO A 53 -33.11 0.35 17.30
C PRO A 53 -31.68 0.83 17.58
N GLY A 54 -31.54 1.88 18.38
CA GLY A 54 -30.24 2.47 18.72
C GLY A 54 -30.07 3.87 18.15
N VAL A 55 -28.86 4.22 17.71
CA VAL A 55 -28.55 5.55 17.15
C VAL A 55 -29.39 5.81 15.91
N GLN A 56 -30.11 6.94 15.88
CA GLN A 56 -30.98 7.34 14.78
C GLN A 56 -30.30 8.47 13.98
N PRO A 57 -29.48 8.15 12.97
CA PRO A 57 -28.90 9.18 12.12
C PRO A 57 -30.04 9.86 11.36
N GLY A 58 -30.11 11.18 11.31
CA GLY A 58 -31.25 11.90 10.69
C GLY A 58 -31.53 11.53 9.22
N TYR A 59 -30.63 10.81 8.56
CA TYR A 59 -30.71 10.45 7.14
C TYR A 59 -30.36 8.97 6.95
N ALA A 60 -31.10 8.29 6.07
CA ALA A 60 -30.78 6.93 5.67
C ALA A 60 -29.45 6.89 4.88
N PRO A 61 -28.62 5.85 5.06
CA PRO A 61 -27.38 5.70 4.31
C PRO A 61 -27.68 5.44 2.83
N VAL A 62 -26.83 5.97 1.96
CA VAL A 62 -26.84 5.64 0.53
C VAL A 62 -26.16 4.29 0.35
N VAL A 63 -26.91 3.30 -0.10
CA VAL A 63 -26.41 1.94 -0.37
C VAL A 63 -26.62 1.58 -1.83
N ALA A 64 -25.74 0.76 -2.39
CA ALA A 64 -25.84 0.30 -3.78
C ALA A 64 -26.98 -0.74 -3.96
N GLU A 65 -27.25 -1.54 -2.92
CA GLU A 65 -28.36 -2.49 -2.94
C GLU A 65 -29.69 -1.74 -2.80
N LYS A 66 -30.53 -1.84 -3.82
CA LYS A 66 -31.85 -1.22 -3.82
C LYS A 66 -32.77 -1.97 -2.86
N GLY A 67 -33.42 -1.25 -1.95
CA GLY A 67 -34.50 -1.80 -1.12
C GLY A 67 -35.81 -1.95 -1.87
N ALA A 68 -36.84 -2.46 -1.20
CA ALA A 68 -38.19 -2.55 -1.75
C ALA A 68 -38.74 -1.18 -2.16
N SER A 69 -38.43 -0.17 -1.35
CA SER A 69 -38.84 1.21 -1.56
C SER A 69 -37.73 2.14 -1.09
N ASP A 70 -37.48 3.20 -1.85
CA ASP A 70 -36.45 4.18 -1.53
C ASP A 70 -37.02 5.20 -0.52
N PRO A 71 -36.45 5.33 0.70
CA PRO A 71 -36.88 6.36 1.62
C PRO A 71 -36.48 7.73 1.07
N VAL A 72 -37.39 8.70 1.19
CA VAL A 72 -37.07 10.11 0.90
C VAL A 72 -35.93 10.56 1.83
N ILE A 73 -35.05 11.43 1.35
CA ILE A 73 -33.95 12.00 2.14
C ILE A 73 -34.50 12.58 3.44
N GLY A 74 -33.95 12.12 4.57
CA GLY A 74 -34.33 12.57 5.90
C GLY A 74 -35.65 12.00 6.42
N ARG A 75 -36.26 11.01 5.76
CA ARG A 75 -37.53 10.43 6.22
C ARG A 75 -37.38 9.75 7.58
N GLN A 76 -38.27 10.11 8.51
CA GLN A 76 -38.40 9.52 9.85
C GLN A 76 -39.79 8.92 10.06
N ILE A 77 -39.88 7.99 11.00
CA ILE A 77 -41.12 7.36 11.47
C ILE A 77 -41.19 7.42 13.00
N THR A 78 -42.27 7.95 13.54
CA THR A 78 -42.55 8.01 14.98
C THR A 78 -43.44 6.83 15.36
N ILE A 79 -42.93 5.93 16.19
CA ILE A 79 -43.67 4.80 16.75
C ILE A 79 -44.20 5.21 18.12
N GLY A 80 -45.53 5.15 18.29
CA GLY A 80 -46.23 5.62 19.49
C GLY A 80 -45.90 4.83 20.76
N ALA A 81 -46.65 3.77 21.06
CA ALA A 81 -46.47 2.98 22.29
C ALA A 81 -45.31 1.95 22.22
N GLY A 82 -44.68 1.79 21.05
CA GLY A 82 -43.71 0.71 20.80
C GLY A 82 -44.36 -0.66 20.62
N VAL A 83 -43.52 -1.67 20.41
CA VAL A 83 -43.86 -3.11 20.39
C VAL A 83 -42.77 -3.89 21.17
N PRO A 84 -43.01 -5.15 21.58
CA PRO A 84 -41.94 -5.97 22.16
C PRO A 84 -40.68 -5.97 21.28
N GLY A 85 -39.54 -5.56 21.85
CA GLY A 85 -38.26 -5.42 21.14
C GLY A 85 -38.03 -4.08 20.41
N LEU A 86 -39.04 -3.20 20.33
CA LEU A 86 -38.93 -1.87 19.73
C LEU A 86 -39.63 -0.81 20.60
N PRO A 87 -38.87 0.01 21.35
CA PRO A 87 -39.43 1.07 22.18
C PRO A 87 -40.24 2.12 21.40
N ALA A 88 -41.07 2.87 22.11
CA ALA A 88 -41.62 4.14 21.63
C ALA A 88 -40.49 5.09 21.20
N GLY A 89 -40.63 5.78 20.07
CA GLY A 89 -39.60 6.73 19.63
C GLY A 89 -39.66 7.14 18.17
N ASN A 90 -38.78 8.09 17.82
CA ASN A 90 -38.56 8.51 16.45
C ASN A 90 -37.41 7.69 15.87
N TYR A 91 -37.66 7.03 14.75
CA TYR A 91 -36.69 6.22 14.05
C TYR A 91 -36.44 6.77 12.65
N THR A 92 -35.22 6.60 12.16
CA THR A 92 -34.90 6.87 10.77
C THR A 92 -35.43 5.74 9.91
N LEU A 93 -36.16 6.09 8.86
CA LEU A 93 -36.72 5.10 7.94
C LEU A 93 -35.64 4.70 6.94
N LEU A 94 -35.21 3.44 7.02
CA LEU A 94 -34.13 2.87 6.22
C LEU A 94 -34.69 2.06 5.04
N PRO A 95 -33.90 1.83 3.98
CA PRO A 95 -34.24 0.84 2.96
C PRO A 95 -34.52 -0.53 3.59
N SER A 96 -35.41 -1.32 3.01
CA SER A 96 -35.81 -2.61 3.57
C SER A 96 -34.69 -3.65 3.66
N THR A 97 -33.56 -3.45 2.97
CA THR A 97 -32.35 -4.29 3.07
C THR A 97 -31.78 -4.35 4.49
N PHE A 98 -32.02 -3.32 5.31
CA PHE A 98 -31.59 -3.24 6.71
C PHE A 98 -32.46 -4.09 7.66
N ALA A 99 -33.58 -4.67 7.19
CA ALA A 99 -34.55 -5.36 8.05
C ALA A 99 -34.05 -6.67 8.68
N LEU A 100 -32.89 -7.18 8.24
CA LEU A 100 -32.24 -8.36 8.83
C LEU A 100 -31.16 -8.03 9.86
N LEU A 101 -30.81 -6.75 10.04
CA LEU A 101 -29.82 -6.39 11.05
C LEU A 101 -30.28 -6.84 12.45
N PRO A 102 -29.35 -7.14 13.37
CA PRO A 102 -29.69 -7.51 14.74
C PRO A 102 -30.62 -6.48 15.39
N GLY A 103 -31.77 -6.94 15.89
CA GLY A 103 -32.80 -6.10 16.51
C GLY A 103 -33.64 -5.24 15.54
N ALA A 104 -33.39 -5.31 14.23
CA ALA A 104 -34.14 -4.53 13.25
C ALA A 104 -35.59 -4.99 13.10
N PHE A 105 -36.41 -4.10 12.56
CA PHE A 105 -37.78 -4.38 12.17
C PHE A 105 -37.98 -4.00 10.70
N ARG A 106 -38.60 -4.91 9.95
CA ARG A 106 -39.24 -4.56 8.68
C ARG A 106 -40.46 -3.71 8.97
N VAL A 107 -40.60 -2.60 8.25
CA VAL A 107 -41.72 -1.68 8.35
C VAL A 107 -42.47 -1.67 7.02
N GLU A 108 -43.71 -2.13 7.02
CA GLU A 108 -44.61 -1.95 5.88
C GLU A 108 -45.65 -0.89 6.23
N LEU A 109 -45.79 0.12 5.37
CA LEU A 109 -46.86 1.12 5.51
C LEU A 109 -48.13 0.56 4.88
N ASN A 110 -49.22 0.45 5.64
CA ASN A 110 -50.46 -0.09 5.09
C ASN A 110 -51.31 1.00 4.43
N GLY A 111 -51.09 1.27 3.14
CA GLY A 111 -51.87 2.26 2.39
C GLY A 111 -53.25 1.79 1.94
N LEU A 112 -53.56 0.49 2.02
CA LEU A 112 -54.87 -0.08 1.70
C LEU A 112 -55.83 -0.14 2.91
N GLY A 113 -55.34 0.23 4.10
CA GLY A 113 -56.16 0.27 5.31
C GLY A 113 -57.15 1.44 5.29
N ASN A 114 -58.43 1.14 5.11
CA ASN A 114 -59.53 2.11 5.31
C ASN A 114 -59.75 2.36 6.81
N GLY A 115 -58.93 3.18 7.44
CA GLY A 115 -59.19 3.63 8.80
C GLY A 115 -58.05 4.41 9.41
N THR A 116 -58.38 5.59 9.95
CA THR A 116 -57.59 6.23 11.00
C THR A 116 -57.44 5.25 12.16
N TRP A 117 -56.24 4.69 12.36
CA TRP A 117 -55.92 4.00 13.60
C TRP A 117 -55.75 5.04 14.71
N ALA A 118 -56.90 5.51 15.22
CA ALA A 118 -56.95 6.49 16.30
C ALA A 118 -56.49 5.82 17.60
N GLY A 119 -55.22 6.05 17.96
CA GLY A 119 -54.72 5.93 19.33
C GLY A 119 -54.68 4.54 19.99
N GLY A 120 -54.96 3.44 19.30
CA GLY A 120 -54.86 2.10 19.86
C GLY A 120 -53.41 1.61 19.99
N GLY A 121 -53.06 0.98 21.11
CA GLY A 121 -51.78 0.29 21.32
C GLY A 121 -51.50 -0.77 20.26
N ALA A 122 -50.25 -1.22 20.16
CA ALA A 122 -49.87 -2.18 19.13
C ALA A 122 -50.56 -3.55 19.33
N ILE A 123 -50.97 -4.17 18.22
CA ILE A 123 -51.67 -5.46 18.20
C ILE A 123 -50.74 -6.53 17.63
N ALA A 124 -50.55 -7.61 18.38
CA ALA A 124 -49.85 -8.79 17.89
C ALA A 124 -50.68 -9.51 16.80
N MET A 125 -50.03 -9.83 15.68
CA MET A 125 -50.62 -10.54 14.55
C MET A 125 -50.26 -12.03 14.62
N ARG A 126 -51.07 -12.88 13.99
CA ARG A 126 -50.86 -14.35 14.00
C ARG A 126 -49.57 -14.79 13.29
N ASN A 127 -49.05 -13.96 12.39
CA ASN A 127 -47.80 -14.23 11.69
C ASN A 127 -46.56 -13.81 12.50
N GLY A 128 -46.72 -13.24 13.70
CA GLY A 128 -45.62 -12.77 14.55
C GLY A 128 -45.22 -11.31 14.32
N SER A 129 -45.83 -10.64 13.35
CA SER A 129 -45.73 -9.18 13.18
C SER A 129 -46.62 -8.44 14.19
N TYR A 130 -46.46 -7.12 14.25
CA TYR A 130 -47.32 -6.23 15.03
C TYR A 130 -47.95 -5.17 14.13
N ALA A 131 -49.25 -4.94 14.28
CA ALA A 131 -49.93 -3.79 13.70
C ALA A 131 -49.87 -2.62 14.69
N ALA A 132 -49.37 -1.47 14.26
CA ALA A 132 -49.24 -0.28 15.08
C ALA A 132 -49.60 0.99 14.30
N SER A 133 -49.76 2.10 15.02
CA SER A 133 -49.93 3.43 14.43
C SER A 133 -48.60 4.18 14.47
N ALA A 134 -48.24 4.82 13.36
CA ALA A 134 -47.01 5.58 13.23
C ALA A 134 -47.21 6.89 12.46
N GLN A 135 -46.41 7.90 12.79
CA GLN A 135 -46.41 9.18 12.07
C GLN A 135 -45.11 9.35 11.28
N LEU A 136 -45.21 9.66 10.00
CA LEU A 136 -44.04 9.99 9.17
C LEU A 136 -43.67 11.46 9.34
N GLY A 137 -42.38 11.76 9.27
CA GLY A 137 -41.84 13.11 9.29
C GLY A 137 -40.55 13.25 8.51
N VAL A 138 -39.98 14.46 8.51
CA VAL A 138 -38.68 14.76 7.89
C VAL A 138 -37.73 15.32 8.96
N ALA A 139 -36.56 14.69 9.08
CA ALA A 139 -35.53 15.05 10.04
C ALA A 139 -35.13 16.53 9.91
N ASN A 140 -34.84 17.16 11.06
CA ASN A 140 -34.46 18.57 11.14
C ASN A 140 -35.51 19.56 10.61
N THR A 141 -36.78 19.15 10.52
CA THR A 141 -37.91 20.01 10.14
C THR A 141 -39.12 19.80 11.06
N GLY A 142 -40.11 20.70 10.96
CA GLY A 142 -41.43 20.52 11.57
C GLY A 142 -42.41 19.70 10.73
N ILE A 143 -42.01 19.21 9.54
CA ILE A 143 -42.89 18.53 8.60
C ILE A 143 -43.22 17.13 9.10
N ARG A 144 -44.50 16.87 9.35
CA ARG A 144 -45.04 15.57 9.75
C ARG A 144 -46.39 15.32 9.09
N ASN A 145 -46.73 14.06 8.88
CA ASN A 145 -48.08 13.70 8.42
C ASN A 145 -49.10 14.04 9.52
N ALA A 146 -50.16 14.76 9.15
CA ALA A 146 -51.23 15.13 10.07
C ALA A 146 -52.02 13.92 10.58
N VAL A 147 -52.09 12.85 9.78
CA VAL A 147 -52.81 11.62 10.11
C VAL A 147 -51.81 10.49 10.31
N PRO A 148 -51.87 9.76 11.46
CA PRO A 148 -51.09 8.54 11.64
C PRO A 148 -51.43 7.47 10.61
N THR A 149 -50.40 6.78 10.13
CA THR A 149 -50.50 5.66 9.19
C THR A 149 -50.42 4.35 9.95
N GLN A 150 -51.24 3.36 9.59
CA GLN A 150 -51.08 2.01 10.12
C GLN A 150 -49.83 1.38 9.52
N VAL A 151 -49.01 0.76 10.37
CA VAL A 151 -47.79 0.06 9.96
C VAL A 151 -47.78 -1.37 10.46
N PHE A 152 -47.18 -2.26 9.68
CA PHE A 152 -46.84 -3.60 10.11
C PHE A 152 -45.35 -3.67 10.43
N LEU A 153 -45.04 -3.98 11.68
CA LEU A 153 -43.70 -4.10 12.21
C LEU A 153 -43.37 -5.58 12.38
N THR A 154 -42.42 -6.09 11.60
CA THR A 154 -41.98 -7.48 11.69
C THR A 154 -40.56 -7.54 12.25
N PRO A 155 -40.32 -8.14 13.42
CA PRO A 155 -38.96 -8.33 13.94
C PRO A 155 -38.09 -9.13 12.95
N ALA A 156 -36.79 -8.83 12.88
CA ALA A 156 -35.84 -9.52 12.00
C ALA A 156 -35.89 -11.06 12.14
N ASP A 157 -36.03 -11.57 13.36
CA ASP A 157 -36.09 -13.02 13.61
C ASP A 157 -37.38 -13.66 13.08
N VAL A 158 -38.50 -12.95 13.15
CA VAL A 158 -39.76 -13.38 12.52
C VAL A 158 -39.64 -13.30 11.00
N LEU A 159 -38.98 -12.28 10.47
CA LEU A 159 -38.76 -12.12 9.04
C LEU A 159 -37.97 -13.28 8.44
N ARG A 160 -36.98 -13.83 9.16
CA ARG A 160 -36.24 -15.05 8.79
C ARG A 160 -37.12 -16.30 8.69
N SER A 161 -38.29 -16.31 9.32
CA SER A 161 -39.27 -17.40 9.12
C SER A 161 -40.16 -17.22 7.90
N TYR A 162 -40.24 -16.00 7.33
CA TYR A 162 -41.05 -15.75 6.13
C TYR A 162 -40.30 -16.09 4.84
N SER A 163 -38.97 -15.99 4.86
CA SER A 163 -38.10 -16.22 3.71
C SER A 163 -36.75 -16.77 4.19
N GLN A 164 -36.11 -17.61 3.37
CA GLN A 164 -34.80 -18.16 3.68
C GLN A 164 -33.69 -17.22 3.20
N TYR A 165 -32.72 -16.94 4.07
CA TYR A 165 -31.56 -16.11 3.77
C TYR A 165 -30.27 -16.87 4.05
N ASN A 166 -29.29 -16.71 3.17
CA ASN A 166 -27.90 -17.03 3.49
C ASN A 166 -27.23 -15.74 3.97
N GLU A 167 -26.94 -15.67 5.27
CA GLU A 167 -26.35 -14.50 5.92
C GLU A 167 -24.87 -14.75 6.20
N MET A 168 -24.04 -13.79 5.83
CA MET A 168 -22.60 -13.84 6.07
C MET A 168 -22.07 -12.44 6.32
N GLY A 169 -21.22 -12.27 7.33
CA GLY A 169 -20.50 -11.03 7.53
C GLY A 169 -19.53 -10.78 6.38
N TYR A 170 -19.32 -9.51 6.02
CA TYR A 170 -18.34 -9.15 5.00
C TYR A 170 -16.93 -9.60 5.41
N ALA A 171 -16.54 -9.45 6.68
CA ALA A 171 -15.28 -9.96 7.20
C ALA A 171 -15.08 -11.45 6.92
N ASP A 172 -16.06 -12.28 7.30
CA ASP A 172 -16.01 -13.72 7.09
C ASP A 172 -15.94 -14.07 5.60
N PHE A 173 -16.75 -13.39 4.78
CA PHE A 173 -16.78 -13.57 3.34
C PHE A 173 -15.42 -13.24 2.71
N ALA A 174 -14.85 -12.09 3.05
CA ALA A 174 -13.58 -11.62 2.51
C ALA A 174 -12.42 -12.52 2.93
N LEU A 175 -12.40 -13.01 4.18
CA LEU A 175 -11.40 -13.95 4.67
C LEU A 175 -11.52 -15.32 3.99
N ALA A 176 -12.73 -15.88 3.88
CA ALA A 176 -12.96 -17.14 3.18
C ALA A 176 -12.57 -17.05 1.70
N GLN A 177 -12.86 -15.92 1.04
CA GLN A 177 -12.49 -15.68 -0.34
C GLN A 177 -10.96 -15.57 -0.50
N ALA A 178 -10.27 -14.83 0.38
CA ALA A 178 -8.81 -14.70 0.29
C ALA A 178 -8.11 -16.06 0.49
N ALA A 179 -8.59 -16.87 1.44
CA ALA A 179 -8.08 -18.21 1.69
C ALA A 179 -8.27 -19.13 0.48
N ARG A 180 -9.45 -19.09 -0.16
CA ARG A 180 -9.74 -19.87 -1.38
C ARG A 180 -8.81 -19.50 -2.54
N GLU A 181 -8.52 -18.21 -2.70
CA GLU A 181 -7.74 -17.68 -3.83
C GLU A 181 -6.21 -17.68 -3.57
N GLY A 182 -5.76 -17.94 -2.34
CA GLY A 182 -4.33 -17.93 -1.99
C GLY A 182 -3.70 -16.53 -2.02
N VAL A 183 -4.49 -15.49 -1.73
CA VAL A 183 -4.08 -14.09 -1.77
C VAL A 183 -4.28 -13.41 -0.42
N PRO A 184 -3.60 -12.29 -0.14
CA PRO A 184 -3.86 -11.50 1.07
C PRO A 184 -5.32 -11.02 1.12
N ARG A 185 -5.84 -10.84 2.33
CA ARG A 185 -7.23 -10.41 2.54
C ARG A 185 -7.49 -8.99 2.01
N ALA A 186 -8.75 -8.73 1.67
CA ALA A 186 -9.23 -7.37 1.47
C ALA A 186 -9.23 -6.56 2.79
N GLN A 187 -9.45 -5.25 2.67
CA GLN A 187 -9.69 -4.39 3.84
C GLN A 187 -10.97 -4.84 4.56
N LEU A 188 -10.92 -4.92 5.88
CA LEU A 188 -12.03 -5.37 6.72
C LEU A 188 -12.55 -4.22 7.61
N GLU A 189 -13.71 -4.41 8.21
CA GLU A 189 -14.32 -3.46 9.14
C GLU A 189 -13.39 -3.15 10.31
N GLN A 190 -12.71 -4.18 10.84
CA GLN A 190 -11.74 -4.12 11.93
C GLN A 190 -10.48 -3.31 11.63
N ASP A 191 -10.22 -2.96 10.36
CA ASP A 191 -9.07 -2.14 9.99
C ASP A 191 -9.36 -0.66 10.27
N ALA A 192 -8.37 0.06 10.80
CA ALA A 192 -8.48 1.51 10.91
C ALA A 192 -8.42 2.17 9.52
N LYS A 193 -9.05 3.34 9.39
CA LYS A 193 -9.31 3.98 8.09
C LYS A 193 -8.21 4.96 7.69
N THR A 194 -8.28 5.47 6.47
CA THR A 194 -7.32 6.45 5.94
C THR A 194 -7.91 7.86 5.97
N LEU A 195 -7.16 8.82 6.51
CA LEU A 195 -7.46 10.25 6.38
C LEU A 195 -6.64 10.81 5.21
N ARG A 196 -7.34 11.29 4.17
CA ARG A 196 -6.71 11.87 2.97
C ARG A 196 -6.87 13.38 2.97
N PHE A 197 -5.75 14.09 2.87
CA PHE A 197 -5.68 15.53 2.66
C PHE A 197 -5.32 15.79 1.20
N SER A 198 -6.26 16.39 0.47
CA SER A 198 -6.04 16.85 -0.90
C SER A 198 -5.79 18.36 -0.88
N PHE A 199 -4.54 18.75 -1.14
CA PHE A 199 -4.13 20.16 -1.22
C PHE A 199 -4.23 20.64 -2.67
N ALA A 200 -4.82 21.82 -2.85
CA ALA A 200 -4.75 22.55 -4.12
C ALA A 200 -3.58 23.54 -4.05
N PRO A 201 -2.80 23.72 -5.14
CA PRO A 201 -1.81 24.78 -5.19
C PRO A 201 -2.51 26.13 -4.99
N THR A 202 -2.25 26.80 -3.87
CA THR A 202 -2.66 28.20 -3.70
C THR A 202 -1.58 29.12 -4.26
N ALA A 203 -1.91 30.39 -4.51
CA ALA A 203 -0.91 31.41 -4.86
C ALA A 203 0.28 31.41 -3.88
N LEU A 204 1.43 31.93 -4.32
CA LEU A 204 2.66 32.09 -3.52
C LEU A 204 2.28 32.67 -2.15
N ARG A 205 2.52 31.90 -1.08
CA ARG A 205 2.23 32.34 0.29
C ARG A 205 3.32 33.27 0.79
N ALA A 206 2.93 34.39 1.39
CA ALA A 206 3.86 35.32 2.00
C ALA A 206 4.24 34.83 3.41
N PRO A 207 5.40 35.25 3.96
CA PRO A 207 5.70 35.07 5.38
C PRO A 207 4.58 35.64 6.24
N GLY A 208 3.96 34.81 7.11
CA GLY A 208 2.86 35.20 7.99
C GLY A 208 1.46 34.73 7.56
N ASP A 209 1.32 34.15 6.37
CA ASP A 209 0.07 33.47 5.99
C ASP A 209 -0.20 32.26 6.91
N GLU A 210 -1.48 31.99 7.20
CA GLU A 210 -1.88 30.78 7.93
C GLU A 210 -1.31 29.53 7.24
N PRO A 211 -0.82 28.52 7.98
CA PRO A 211 -0.22 27.33 7.41
C PRO A 211 -1.24 26.54 6.58
N ALA A 212 -0.75 25.77 5.59
CA ALA A 212 -1.65 24.98 4.74
C ALA A 212 -2.40 23.90 5.52
N LEU A 213 -1.82 23.45 6.63
CA LEU A 213 -2.43 22.56 7.60
C LEU A 213 -2.01 23.00 9.00
N ARG A 214 -2.99 23.14 9.90
CA ARG A 214 -2.79 23.17 11.35
C ARG A 214 -3.62 22.07 11.98
N PHE A 215 -2.98 21.07 12.58
CA PHE A 215 -3.65 19.93 13.18
C PHE A 215 -3.70 20.07 14.70
N ALA A 216 -4.73 20.77 15.20
CA ALA A 216 -5.01 20.94 16.62
C ALA A 216 -6.14 20.02 17.13
N GLY A 217 -6.31 18.86 16.49
CA GLY A 217 -7.38 17.90 16.79
C GLY A 217 -6.84 16.57 17.34
N ARG A 218 -7.76 15.65 17.65
CA ARG A 218 -7.44 14.26 17.96
C ARG A 218 -8.09 13.32 16.96
N THR A 219 -7.31 12.39 16.45
CA THR A 219 -7.76 11.22 15.69
C THR A 219 -7.78 10.00 16.62
N LEU A 220 -8.66 9.06 16.32
CA LEU A 220 -8.66 7.74 16.94
C LEU A 220 -8.37 6.73 15.84
N TYR A 221 -7.19 6.10 15.89
CA TYR A 221 -6.70 5.19 14.83
C TYR A 221 -6.56 3.73 15.27
N ALA A 222 -7.06 3.38 16.46
CA ALA A 222 -6.96 2.01 16.97
C ALA A 222 -7.71 1.03 16.05
N PRO A 223 -7.04 0.02 15.47
CA PRO A 223 -7.75 -1.09 14.84
C PRO A 223 -8.47 -1.94 15.90
N ALA A 224 -9.49 -2.69 15.49
CA ALA A 224 -10.01 -3.76 16.33
C ALA A 224 -9.05 -4.97 16.31
N ALA A 225 -9.28 -5.97 17.15
CA ALA A 225 -8.40 -7.14 17.24
C ALA A 225 -8.18 -7.80 15.87
N GLY A 226 -6.92 -7.99 15.47
CA GLY A 226 -6.55 -8.54 14.16
C GLY A 226 -6.65 -7.58 12.97
N GLY A 227 -7.06 -6.33 13.18
CA GLY A 227 -7.14 -5.29 12.15
C GLY A 227 -5.80 -4.60 11.86
N PHE A 228 -5.70 -4.03 10.66
CA PHE A 228 -4.56 -3.22 10.22
C PHE A 228 -4.67 -1.77 10.69
N GLY A 229 -3.50 -1.16 10.95
CA GLY A 229 -3.38 0.25 11.38
C GLY A 229 -3.83 1.24 10.30
N GLY A 230 -4.29 2.41 10.74
CA GLY A 230 -4.81 3.46 9.86
C GLY A 230 -3.72 4.34 9.25
N SER A 231 -4.09 5.12 8.24
CA SER A 231 -3.14 5.93 7.48
C SER A 231 -3.52 7.42 7.42
N ALA A 232 -2.52 8.27 7.21
CA ALA A 232 -2.68 9.67 6.80
C ALA A 232 -1.95 9.88 5.46
N LEU A 233 -2.61 10.51 4.50
CA LEU A 233 -2.09 10.72 3.15
C LEU A 233 -2.22 12.18 2.74
N MET A 234 -1.10 12.79 2.34
CA MET A 234 -1.02 14.15 1.80
C MET A 234 -0.78 14.09 0.29
N VAL A 235 -1.72 14.62 -0.50
CA VAL A 235 -1.69 14.57 -1.98
C VAL A 235 -2.08 15.91 -2.59
N GLY A 236 -1.53 16.24 -3.77
CA GLY A 236 -1.81 17.53 -4.42
C GLY A 236 -1.10 17.80 -5.76
N GLU A 237 -0.62 16.77 -6.47
CA GLU A 237 0.07 16.86 -7.79
C GLU A 237 1.04 18.06 -7.93
N THR A 238 1.80 18.34 -6.87
CA THR A 238 2.68 19.52 -6.76
C THR A 238 3.90 19.18 -5.91
N ASN A 239 4.77 20.16 -5.65
CA ASN A 239 5.90 19.99 -4.75
C ASN A 239 5.46 20.17 -3.28
N TYR A 240 6.09 19.41 -2.38
CA TYR A 240 5.92 19.53 -0.94
C TYR A 240 7.23 19.94 -0.29
N GLU A 241 7.17 20.91 0.62
CA GLU A 241 8.22 21.08 1.63
C GLU A 241 7.66 20.82 3.02
N ILE A 242 8.37 20.00 3.78
CA ILE A 242 8.04 19.63 5.14
C ILE A 242 9.03 20.37 6.05
N LEU A 243 8.50 21.24 6.90
CA LEU A 243 9.23 22.18 7.72
C LEU A 243 9.33 21.70 9.18
N ALA A 244 10.41 22.11 9.85
CA ALA A 244 10.50 22.07 11.30
C ALA A 244 9.49 23.02 11.95
N SER A 245 9.17 22.79 13.22
CA SER A 245 8.28 23.72 13.95
C SER A 245 8.87 25.12 13.99
N GLY A 246 8.08 26.13 13.61
CA GLY A 246 8.49 27.54 13.60
C GLY A 246 9.37 27.96 12.41
N ALA A 247 9.76 27.04 11.53
CA ALA A 247 10.48 27.41 10.30
C ALA A 247 9.54 28.08 9.29
N ALA A 248 10.01 29.15 8.65
CA ALA A 248 9.26 29.79 7.57
C ALA A 248 9.34 28.97 6.27
N PRO A 249 8.31 29.01 5.41
CA PRO A 249 8.39 28.49 4.04
C PRO A 249 9.62 29.02 3.29
N THR A 250 10.19 28.18 2.43
CA THR A 250 11.35 28.61 1.62
C THR A 250 10.91 29.76 0.70
N PRO A 251 11.63 30.90 0.66
CA PRO A 251 11.26 32.01 -0.21
C PRO A 251 11.13 31.59 -1.67
N GLY A 252 10.00 31.90 -2.30
CA GLY A 252 9.72 31.54 -3.69
C GLY A 252 9.41 30.05 -3.92
N PHE A 253 9.19 29.26 -2.87
CA PHE A 253 8.78 27.86 -3.02
C PHE A 253 7.47 27.73 -3.80
N SER A 254 7.52 26.99 -4.90
CA SER A 254 6.35 26.66 -5.72
C SER A 254 5.81 25.30 -5.32
N GLY A 255 4.84 25.28 -4.40
CA GLY A 255 4.25 24.06 -3.86
C GLY A 255 3.47 24.28 -2.56
N ILE A 256 3.36 23.23 -1.76
CA ILE A 256 2.68 23.23 -0.46
C ILE A 256 3.71 23.07 0.67
N SER A 257 3.71 24.01 1.60
CA SER A 257 4.52 23.94 2.82
C SER A 257 3.68 23.38 3.96
N LEU A 258 4.15 22.29 4.56
CA LEU A 258 3.53 21.62 5.71
C LEU A 258 4.54 21.52 6.85
N TYR A 259 4.07 21.36 8.09
CA TYR A 259 4.93 21.18 9.25
C TYR A 259 4.95 19.73 9.70
N ALA A 260 6.14 19.21 9.99
CA ALA A 260 6.30 17.84 10.50
C ALA A 260 5.52 17.63 11.80
N ALA A 261 5.44 18.66 12.67
CA ALA A 261 4.69 18.59 13.92
C ALA A 261 3.18 18.36 13.69
N ASP A 262 2.57 19.07 12.74
CA ASP A 262 1.15 18.90 12.40
C ASP A 262 0.88 17.54 11.75
N ILE A 263 1.79 17.07 10.89
CA ILE A 263 1.69 15.76 10.25
C ILE A 263 1.79 14.64 11.30
N ASN A 264 2.78 14.72 12.20
CA ASN A 264 2.96 13.73 13.27
C ASN A 264 1.79 13.75 14.28
N ALA A 265 1.22 14.92 14.56
CA ALA A 265 0.08 15.08 15.47
C ALA A 265 -1.20 14.37 14.97
N ILE A 266 -1.27 14.04 13.67
CA ILE A 266 -2.35 13.19 13.13
C ILE A 266 -2.32 11.80 13.77
N GLY A 267 -1.18 11.29 14.23
CA GLY A 267 -1.10 10.04 14.99
C GLY A 267 -1.54 8.79 14.21
N ALA A 268 -1.40 8.80 12.88
CA ALA A 268 -1.63 7.63 12.05
C ALA A 268 -0.46 6.65 12.16
N SER A 269 -0.74 5.34 12.08
CA SER A 269 0.31 4.31 12.05
C SER A 269 1.17 4.42 10.80
N ARG A 270 0.59 4.89 9.68
CA ARG A 270 1.27 5.07 8.40
C ARG A 270 1.05 6.49 7.87
N ILE A 271 2.12 7.16 7.47
CA ILE A 271 2.10 8.50 6.87
C ILE A 271 2.61 8.42 5.43
N GLY A 272 1.90 9.05 4.50
CA GLY A 272 2.30 9.15 3.09
C GLY A 272 2.32 10.59 2.61
N ILE A 273 3.44 11.02 2.02
CA ILE A 273 3.55 12.30 1.30
C ILE A 273 3.65 11.97 -0.19
N GLY A 274 2.74 12.51 -0.99
CA GLY A 274 2.62 12.23 -2.41
C GLY A 274 1.91 10.92 -2.74
N GLY A 275 2.11 9.87 -1.94
CA GLY A 275 1.48 8.57 -2.16
C GLY A 275 1.62 7.61 -0.98
N LEU A 276 0.84 6.53 -1.03
CA LEU A 276 0.91 5.36 -0.14
C LEU A 276 0.87 4.10 -0.99
N PRO A 277 1.42 2.98 -0.50
CA PRO A 277 1.21 1.70 -1.14
C PRO A 277 -0.28 1.33 -1.11
N SER A 278 -0.81 0.94 -2.26
CA SER A 278 -2.21 0.59 -2.46
C SER A 278 -2.32 -0.77 -3.14
N VAL A 279 -3.29 -1.59 -2.72
CA VAL A 279 -3.51 -2.92 -3.28
C VAL A 279 -4.91 -2.95 -3.87
N ARG A 280 -5.01 -3.41 -5.12
CA ARG A 280 -6.29 -3.71 -5.75
C ARG A 280 -6.60 -5.18 -5.54
N TYR A 281 -7.55 -5.45 -4.66
CA TYR A 281 -7.96 -6.82 -4.37
C TYR A 281 -8.60 -7.50 -5.59
N VAL A 282 -9.31 -6.74 -6.43
CA VAL A 282 -9.76 -7.14 -7.76
C VAL A 282 -9.26 -6.10 -8.76
N ASP A 283 -8.56 -6.53 -9.80
CA ASP A 283 -8.06 -5.64 -10.85
C ASP A 283 -9.16 -5.25 -11.87
N TYR A 284 -8.79 -4.42 -12.86
CA TYR A 284 -9.73 -3.91 -13.87
C TYR A 284 -10.30 -5.02 -14.78
N TYR A 285 -9.65 -6.19 -14.84
CA TYR A 285 -10.09 -7.35 -15.61
C TYR A 285 -10.88 -8.34 -14.76
N GLY A 286 -11.13 -8.03 -13.48
CA GLY A 286 -11.84 -8.92 -12.56
C GLY A 286 -10.95 -10.00 -11.93
N SER A 287 -9.63 -9.92 -12.11
CA SER A 287 -8.67 -10.90 -11.58
C SER A 287 -8.17 -10.51 -10.18
N ARG A 288 -7.84 -11.54 -9.39
CA ARG A 288 -7.25 -11.40 -8.05
C ARG A 288 -5.77 -11.80 -8.02
N GLN A 289 -5.20 -12.18 -9.16
CA GLN A 289 -3.82 -12.69 -9.25
C GLN A 289 -2.77 -11.68 -8.78
N ARG A 290 -3.08 -10.38 -8.83
CA ARG A 290 -2.22 -9.29 -8.34
C ARG A 290 -2.67 -8.68 -7.01
N ALA A 291 -3.58 -9.34 -6.29
CA ALA A 291 -4.06 -8.88 -4.98
C ALA A 291 -2.99 -8.90 -3.87
N ASN A 292 -1.78 -9.37 -4.18
CA ASN A 292 -0.60 -9.31 -3.33
C ASN A 292 0.41 -8.22 -3.74
N ILE A 293 0.17 -7.49 -4.83
CA ILE A 293 1.08 -6.45 -5.29
C ILE A 293 0.59 -5.09 -4.82
N ALA A 294 1.40 -4.43 -4.00
CA ALA A 294 1.18 -3.07 -3.54
C ALA A 294 1.83 -2.08 -4.52
N THR A 295 1.00 -1.31 -5.23
CA THR A 295 1.43 -0.29 -6.21
C THR A 295 1.36 1.11 -5.61
N PHE A 296 2.01 2.06 -6.27
CA PHE A 296 1.98 3.48 -5.90
C PHE A 296 1.26 4.31 -6.99
N ASP A 297 -0.06 4.42 -6.85
CA ASP A 297 -0.96 5.01 -7.86
C ASP A 297 -0.95 6.56 -7.86
N SER A 298 -0.19 7.19 -6.96
CA SER A 298 -0.07 8.65 -6.84
C SER A 298 1.34 9.06 -6.39
N GLY A 299 1.75 10.28 -6.75
CA GLY A 299 3.03 10.86 -6.37
C GLY A 299 3.00 12.39 -6.40
N ALA A 300 3.91 13.00 -5.66
CA ALA A 300 4.20 14.43 -5.73
C ALA A 300 5.17 14.75 -6.89
N GLY A 301 5.31 16.04 -7.22
CA GLY A 301 6.38 16.50 -8.11
C GLY A 301 7.75 16.32 -7.43
N SER A 302 7.97 17.05 -6.35
CA SER A 302 9.14 16.91 -5.47
C SER A 302 8.71 16.89 -4.01
N ILE A 303 9.51 16.26 -3.15
CA ILE A 303 9.31 16.27 -1.70
C ILE A 303 10.62 16.70 -1.06
N PHE A 304 10.55 17.73 -0.23
CA PHE A 304 11.68 18.24 0.54
C PHE A 304 11.38 18.09 2.03
N LEU A 305 12.10 17.21 2.73
CA LEU A 305 12.15 17.21 4.19
C LEU A 305 13.25 18.17 4.60
N ARG A 306 12.88 19.36 5.07
CA ARG A 306 13.81 20.43 5.39
C ARG A 306 14.61 20.14 6.65
N GLU A 307 15.69 20.89 6.85
CA GLU A 307 16.45 20.88 8.11
C GLU A 307 15.53 20.94 9.34
N GLY A 308 15.75 20.05 10.31
CA GLY A 308 14.97 19.94 11.54
C GLY A 308 13.59 19.30 11.39
N ALA A 309 13.11 19.04 10.16
CA ALA A 309 11.84 18.35 9.94
C ALA A 309 12.00 16.84 10.11
N VAL A 310 11.33 16.25 11.11
CA VAL A 310 11.36 14.81 11.36
C VAL A 310 9.97 14.21 11.34
N LEU A 311 9.71 13.32 10.38
CA LEU A 311 8.45 12.56 10.31
C LEU A 311 8.51 11.32 11.21
N LYS A 312 7.41 11.04 11.91
CA LYS A 312 7.30 9.95 12.89
C LYS A 312 5.96 9.22 12.75
N ALA A 313 6.05 7.93 12.43
CA ALA A 313 4.93 6.97 12.40
C ALA A 313 5.53 5.55 12.39
N ALA A 314 4.72 4.48 12.50
CA ALA A 314 5.26 3.13 12.31
C ALA A 314 5.77 2.92 10.89
N GLU A 315 5.22 3.66 9.93
CA GLU A 315 5.65 3.67 8.53
C GLU A 315 5.51 5.07 7.92
N VAL A 316 6.52 5.49 7.16
CA VAL A 316 6.51 6.75 6.40
C VAL A 316 6.90 6.45 4.96
N TYR A 317 6.09 6.91 4.02
CA TYR A 317 6.33 6.82 2.57
C TYR A 317 6.42 8.23 1.96
N LEU A 318 7.48 8.47 1.21
CA LEU A 318 7.64 9.64 0.36
C LEU A 318 7.61 9.14 -1.09
N VAL A 319 6.68 9.65 -1.90
CA VAL A 319 6.46 9.16 -3.26
C VAL A 319 6.40 10.30 -4.25
N THR A 320 7.23 10.24 -5.29
CA THR A 320 7.23 11.20 -6.40
C THR A 320 7.12 10.51 -7.75
N ASN A 321 6.48 11.14 -8.73
CA ASN A 321 6.28 10.57 -10.07
C ASN A 321 6.58 11.56 -11.21
N SER A 322 7.43 12.56 -10.93
CA SER A 322 7.92 13.53 -11.91
C SER A 322 9.43 13.33 -12.16
N LYS A 323 9.83 13.25 -13.44
CA LYS A 323 11.22 13.06 -13.85
C LYS A 323 12.14 14.22 -13.47
N SER A 324 11.62 15.45 -13.52
CA SER A 324 12.38 16.65 -13.11
C SER A 324 12.39 16.86 -11.59
N GLY A 325 11.54 16.13 -10.86
CA GLY A 325 11.42 16.22 -9.42
C GLY A 325 12.33 15.25 -8.67
N GLY A 326 11.96 14.99 -7.41
CA GLY A 326 12.68 14.05 -6.57
C GLY A 326 12.36 14.17 -5.08
N ILE A 327 13.00 13.29 -4.31
CA ILE A 327 12.90 13.24 -2.85
C ILE A 327 14.22 13.74 -2.28
N LEU A 328 14.16 14.87 -1.56
CA LEU A 328 15.28 15.46 -0.85
C LEU A 328 15.03 15.36 0.65
N VAL A 329 15.92 14.68 1.38
CA VAL A 329 15.95 14.77 2.84
C VAL A 329 17.17 15.58 3.20
N GLU A 330 16.95 16.82 3.65
CA GLU A 330 18.03 17.75 3.92
C GLU A 330 18.88 17.32 5.11
N GLN A 331 20.13 17.81 5.15
CA GLN A 331 20.97 17.73 6.33
C GLN A 331 20.21 18.25 7.56
N GLY A 332 20.15 17.44 8.62
CA GLY A 332 19.39 17.73 9.84
C GLY A 332 17.89 17.40 9.80
N GLY A 333 17.33 17.05 8.65
CA GLY A 333 15.98 16.47 8.52
C GLY A 333 15.98 14.95 8.74
N GLY A 334 14.81 14.32 8.80
CA GLY A 334 14.77 12.86 8.97
C GLY A 334 13.41 12.18 9.02
N ILE A 335 13.48 10.87 9.16
CA ILE A 335 12.35 9.98 9.36
C ILE A 335 12.72 8.99 10.46
N ASN A 336 11.87 8.88 11.49
CA ASN A 336 12.13 8.00 12.61
C ASN A 336 10.86 7.21 12.97
N THR A 337 10.91 5.89 12.75
CA THR A 337 9.80 5.00 13.07
C THR A 337 10.01 4.21 14.37
N LEU A 338 11.16 4.33 15.03
CA LEU A 338 11.46 3.62 16.27
C LEU A 338 10.40 3.89 17.35
N GLY A 339 9.91 2.82 17.99
CA GLY A 339 8.90 2.92 19.05
C GLY A 339 7.53 3.44 18.60
N GLN A 340 7.29 3.61 17.29
CA GLN A 340 5.99 4.09 16.77
C GLN A 340 4.97 2.96 16.55
N GLY A 341 5.29 1.73 16.94
CA GLY A 341 4.42 0.56 16.80
C GLY A 341 4.68 -0.25 15.53
N LYS A 342 3.80 -1.22 15.25
CA LYS A 342 3.95 -2.11 14.09
C LYS A 342 3.48 -1.46 12.79
N ALA A 343 4.08 -1.85 11.68
CA ALA A 343 3.56 -1.57 10.35
C ALA A 343 2.08 -1.99 10.24
N ALA A 344 1.28 -1.25 9.47
CA ALA A 344 -0.14 -1.55 9.30
C ALA A 344 -0.33 -2.90 8.61
N TRP A 345 0.46 -3.16 7.57
CA TRP A 345 0.63 -4.43 6.88
C TRP A 345 1.92 -4.37 6.06
N ASP A 346 2.58 -5.51 5.89
CA ASP A 346 3.92 -5.60 5.28
C ASP A 346 4.10 -6.89 4.46
N SER A 347 5.31 -7.19 4.01
CA SER A 347 5.59 -8.38 3.21
C SER A 347 5.43 -9.70 3.96
N THR A 348 5.41 -9.69 5.30
CA THR A 348 5.06 -10.89 6.10
C THR A 348 3.57 -11.22 6.01
N ASN A 349 2.73 -10.25 5.61
CA ASN A 349 1.32 -10.49 5.28
C ASN A 349 1.13 -10.98 3.83
N GLY A 350 2.22 -11.25 3.11
CA GLY A 350 2.21 -11.80 1.75
C GLY A 350 2.21 -10.75 0.65
N TYR A 351 2.50 -9.48 0.95
CA TYR A 351 2.59 -8.41 -0.04
C TYR A 351 4.00 -8.24 -0.62
N ALA A 352 4.09 -7.87 -1.90
CA ALA A 352 5.31 -7.33 -2.51
C ALA A 352 5.04 -5.91 -3.00
N TYR A 353 6.03 -5.03 -2.97
CA TYR A 353 5.88 -3.62 -3.31
C TYR A 353 6.43 -3.36 -4.71
N GLU A 354 5.55 -2.94 -5.61
CA GLU A 354 5.91 -2.57 -6.99
C GLU A 354 5.93 -1.05 -7.12
N PRO A 355 7.12 -0.41 -7.15
CA PRO A 355 7.24 1.04 -7.25
C PRO A 355 6.72 1.58 -8.60
N GLY A 356 6.59 0.72 -9.62
CA GLY A 356 6.22 1.11 -10.97
C GLY A 356 7.21 2.16 -11.49
N THR A 357 6.70 3.24 -12.09
CA THR A 357 7.52 4.35 -12.58
C THR A 357 7.68 5.47 -11.54
N SER A 358 7.37 5.24 -10.27
CA SER A 358 7.51 6.24 -9.20
C SER A 358 8.85 6.10 -8.48
N SER A 359 9.34 7.18 -7.88
CA SER A 359 10.37 7.10 -6.84
C SER A 359 9.73 7.00 -5.48
N VAL A 360 10.28 6.12 -4.64
CA VAL A 360 9.76 5.83 -3.31
C VAL A 360 10.92 5.87 -2.31
N VAL A 361 10.76 6.60 -1.21
CA VAL A 361 11.51 6.38 0.02
C VAL A 361 10.52 5.89 1.07
N ALA A 362 10.77 4.71 1.64
CA ALA A 362 9.94 4.12 2.68
C ALA A 362 10.79 3.79 3.90
N VAL A 363 10.33 4.19 5.08
CA VAL A 363 10.92 3.81 6.37
C VAL A 363 9.78 3.16 7.16
N SER A 364 9.90 1.87 7.48
CA SER A 364 8.80 1.07 8.04
C SER A 364 9.33 0.08 9.07
N ASN A 365 8.66 -0.01 10.23
CA ASN A 365 8.97 -1.04 11.23
C ASN A 365 8.63 -2.47 10.77
N GLY A 366 8.02 -2.65 9.60
CA GLY A 366 7.76 -3.95 8.97
C GLY A 366 8.81 -4.33 7.93
N TRP A 367 8.65 -5.52 7.34
CA TRP A 367 9.45 -6.00 6.23
C TRP A 367 8.87 -5.52 4.89
N LEU A 368 9.67 -4.81 4.07
CA LEU A 368 9.25 -4.35 2.74
C LEU A 368 10.08 -5.02 1.63
N ASP A 369 9.48 -5.98 0.91
CA ASP A 369 10.04 -6.58 -0.31
C ASP A 369 9.74 -5.68 -1.52
N MET A 370 10.67 -4.76 -1.82
CA MET A 370 10.54 -3.75 -2.88
C MET A 370 11.13 -4.25 -4.20
N LEU A 371 10.27 -4.41 -5.21
CA LEU A 371 10.65 -4.80 -6.57
C LEU A 371 11.43 -3.68 -7.29
N ALA A 372 12.04 -4.03 -8.43
CA ALA A 372 12.76 -3.08 -9.27
C ALA A 372 11.83 -1.97 -9.81
N PRO A 373 12.30 -0.73 -9.94
CA PRO A 373 11.55 0.33 -10.61
C PRO A 373 11.37 0.03 -12.11
N GLY A 374 10.23 0.44 -12.64
CA GLY A 374 9.94 0.42 -14.07
C GLY A 374 10.53 1.62 -14.81
N TYR A 375 10.79 1.43 -16.10
CA TYR A 375 11.17 2.53 -17.00
C TYR A 375 9.94 3.35 -17.40
N SER A 376 10.09 4.67 -17.45
CA SER A 376 9.08 5.54 -18.07
C SER A 376 9.62 6.16 -19.36
N ALA A 377 8.91 5.93 -20.47
CA ALA A 377 9.19 6.60 -21.74
C ALA A 377 8.60 8.02 -21.81
N ASP A 378 7.70 8.39 -20.89
CA ASP A 378 7.09 9.73 -20.84
C ASP A 378 8.15 10.79 -20.54
N PRO A 379 8.23 11.93 -21.26
CA PRO A 379 9.28 12.93 -21.05
C PRO A 379 9.19 13.65 -19.70
N THR A 380 8.03 13.66 -19.05
CA THR A 380 7.74 14.44 -17.83
C THR A 380 7.42 13.57 -16.62
N ARG A 381 6.76 12.42 -16.83
CA ARG A 381 6.32 11.49 -15.78
C ARG A 381 7.29 10.34 -15.64
N GLY A 382 7.59 9.97 -14.40
CA GLY A 382 8.52 8.90 -14.08
C GLY A 382 9.25 9.15 -12.77
N ALA A 383 10.19 8.27 -12.45
CA ALA A 383 10.95 8.35 -11.22
C ALA A 383 11.78 9.64 -11.21
N GLY A 384 11.77 10.35 -10.08
CA GLY A 384 12.67 11.46 -9.77
C GLY A 384 13.91 11.01 -8.98
N ARG A 385 14.88 11.91 -8.82
CA ARG A 385 16.11 11.60 -8.04
C ARG A 385 15.82 11.43 -6.55
N ILE A 386 16.66 10.69 -5.83
CA ILE A 386 16.64 10.58 -4.38
C ILE A 386 17.99 11.06 -3.83
N ASP A 387 17.99 12.05 -2.94
CA ASP A 387 19.21 12.57 -2.32
C ASP A 387 18.97 12.83 -0.82
N ILE A 388 19.77 12.15 0.02
CA ILE A 388 19.60 12.08 1.46
C ILE A 388 20.86 12.64 2.13
N GLY A 389 20.71 13.64 2.98
CA GLY A 389 21.81 14.30 3.69
C GLY A 389 22.50 15.41 2.91
N THR A 390 21.86 15.93 1.87
CA THR A 390 22.35 17.11 1.14
C THR A 390 21.66 18.38 1.63
N CYS A 391 22.09 19.54 1.15
CA CYS A 391 21.37 20.79 1.32
C CYS A 391 20.76 21.24 0.00
N SER A 392 19.64 21.98 0.06
CA SER A 392 19.15 22.69 -1.11
C SER A 392 20.25 23.61 -1.67
N ALA A 393 20.27 23.79 -2.99
CA ALA A 393 21.32 24.57 -3.65
C ALA A 393 21.39 25.99 -3.05
N GLY A 394 22.57 26.40 -2.59
CA GLY A 394 22.81 27.71 -1.97
C GLY A 394 22.41 27.80 -0.49
N ALA A 395 21.86 26.75 0.11
CA ALA A 395 21.58 26.66 1.53
C ALA A 395 22.76 26.03 2.29
N VAL A 396 22.95 26.47 3.54
CA VAL A 396 23.80 25.81 4.53
C VAL A 396 22.86 25.21 5.55
N CYS A 397 22.86 23.89 5.68
CA CYS A 397 22.13 23.18 6.72
C CYS A 397 23.09 22.52 7.70
N HIS A 398 22.60 22.25 8.90
CA HIS A 398 23.38 21.72 10.00
C HIS A 398 22.78 20.42 10.54
N GLY A 399 23.55 19.76 11.42
CA GLY A 399 23.12 18.51 12.04
C GLY A 399 23.32 17.29 11.15
N ILE A 400 22.64 16.21 11.52
CA ILE A 400 22.77 14.88 10.92
C ILE A 400 21.40 14.49 10.37
N THR A 401 21.36 13.99 9.13
CA THR A 401 20.14 13.42 8.57
C THR A 401 19.91 12.03 9.13
N GLN A 402 18.71 11.76 9.61
CA GLN A 402 18.42 10.54 10.37
C GLN A 402 17.33 9.72 9.69
N LEU A 403 17.63 8.46 9.35
CA LEU A 403 16.65 7.48 8.87
C LEU A 403 16.67 6.24 9.77
N TYR A 404 15.68 6.08 10.64
CA TYR A 404 15.67 4.98 11.60
C TYR A 404 14.40 4.15 11.53
N SER A 405 14.60 2.83 11.55
CA SER A 405 13.54 1.83 11.48
C SER A 405 13.85 0.58 12.30
N GLU A 406 12.81 -0.06 12.84
CA GLU A 406 12.93 -1.41 13.39
C GLU A 406 12.93 -2.49 12.28
N GLY A 407 12.38 -2.20 11.11
CA GLY A 407 12.14 -3.18 10.04
C GLY A 407 13.00 -2.91 8.82
N THR A 408 12.46 -2.13 7.90
CA THR A 408 13.06 -1.83 6.60
C THR A 408 13.20 -0.33 6.36
N ILE A 409 14.33 0.06 5.77
CA ILE A 409 14.48 1.29 4.99
C ILE A 409 14.56 0.85 3.53
N ALA A 410 13.65 1.34 2.70
CA ALA A 410 13.62 1.06 1.27
C ALA A 410 13.71 2.36 0.46
N ALA A 411 14.52 2.35 -0.60
CA ALA A 411 14.57 3.42 -1.58
C ALA A 411 14.45 2.82 -2.98
N SER A 412 13.56 3.38 -3.80
CA SER A 412 13.37 2.96 -5.18
C SER A 412 13.36 4.12 -6.15
N THR A 413 14.17 4.06 -7.21
CA THR A 413 14.19 5.08 -8.28
C THR A 413 14.89 4.57 -9.55
N ASP A 414 14.37 4.94 -10.72
CA ASP A 414 15.06 4.75 -12.01
C ASP A 414 16.00 5.93 -12.36
N GLN A 415 16.30 6.80 -11.40
CA GLN A 415 17.23 7.92 -11.53
C GLN A 415 18.38 7.77 -10.52
N SER A 416 19.14 8.85 -10.31
CA SER A 416 20.21 8.85 -9.30
C SER A 416 19.65 8.67 -7.87
N PHE A 417 20.36 7.85 -7.10
CA PHE A 417 20.22 7.73 -5.64
C PHE A 417 21.55 8.14 -5.00
N ASN A 418 21.51 9.09 -4.06
CA ASN A 418 22.67 9.57 -3.32
C ASN A 418 22.41 9.54 -1.81
N LEU A 419 23.34 8.94 -1.06
CA LEU A 419 23.40 8.99 0.39
C LEU A 419 24.68 9.73 0.80
N ARG A 420 24.52 10.95 1.34
CA ARG A 420 25.62 11.85 1.67
C ARG A 420 26.23 11.54 3.03
N ASP A 421 27.41 12.09 3.29
CA ASP A 421 28.19 11.83 4.52
C ASP A 421 27.47 12.28 5.80
N ALA A 422 26.60 13.29 5.69
CA ALA A 422 25.79 13.77 6.80
C ALA A 422 24.60 12.84 7.15
N ALA A 423 24.35 11.79 6.37
CA ALA A 423 23.30 10.82 6.65
C ALA A 423 23.76 9.72 7.62
N ARG A 424 22.89 9.41 8.58
CA ARG A 424 22.98 8.26 9.48
C ARG A 424 21.69 7.48 9.38
N TYR A 425 21.80 6.15 9.43
CA TYR A 425 20.63 5.30 9.40
C TYR A 425 20.82 4.04 10.24
N GLY A 426 19.70 3.46 10.69
CA GLY A 426 19.69 2.19 11.41
C GLY A 426 18.41 1.42 11.12
N THR A 427 18.54 0.16 10.70
CA THR A 427 17.44 -0.71 10.24
C THR A 427 17.94 -2.15 10.16
N ARG A 428 17.05 -3.14 10.34
CA ARG A 428 17.38 -4.55 10.10
C ARG A 428 17.57 -4.85 8.62
N ASN A 429 16.80 -4.17 7.78
CA ASN A 429 16.84 -4.38 6.35
C ASN A 429 17.02 -3.06 5.61
N LEU A 430 18.00 -3.00 4.72
CA LEU A 430 18.16 -1.92 3.76
C LEU A 430 17.89 -2.46 2.36
N VAL A 431 16.90 -1.88 1.68
CA VAL A 431 16.46 -2.31 0.34
C VAL A 431 16.65 -1.16 -0.64
N LEU A 432 17.58 -1.30 -1.57
CA LEU A 432 17.85 -0.30 -2.61
C LEU A 432 17.46 -0.89 -3.97
N SER A 433 16.38 -0.37 -4.56
CA SER A 433 15.83 -0.83 -5.83
C SER A 433 16.02 0.24 -6.90
N VAL A 434 16.97 0.07 -7.81
CA VAL A 434 17.37 1.11 -8.76
C VAL A 434 17.31 0.65 -10.21
N GLY A 435 17.38 1.59 -11.17
CA GLY A 435 17.50 1.27 -12.59
C GLY A 435 18.73 0.42 -12.89
N GLY A 436 19.88 0.81 -12.34
CA GLY A 436 21.14 0.06 -12.41
C GLY A 436 22.06 0.35 -11.23
N ILE A 437 23.04 -0.52 -11.00
CA ILE A 437 24.07 -0.33 -9.97
C ILE A 437 25.42 -0.31 -10.66
N ASN A 438 26.26 0.66 -10.32
CA ASN A 438 27.57 0.87 -10.89
C ASN A 438 28.63 0.80 -9.79
N ALA A 439 29.32 -0.34 -9.70
CA ALA A 439 30.39 -0.61 -8.76
C ALA A 439 31.76 -0.28 -9.40
N GLY A 440 32.53 0.61 -8.79
CA GLY A 440 33.85 0.97 -9.31
C GLY A 440 34.55 2.05 -8.50
N ASN A 441 35.82 2.28 -8.81
CA ASN A 441 36.58 3.36 -8.18
C ASN A 441 36.06 4.73 -8.62
N GLN A 442 36.12 5.71 -7.72
CA GLN A 442 35.55 7.04 -7.97
C GLN A 442 36.11 7.71 -9.23
N ALA A 443 37.42 7.56 -9.49
CA ALA A 443 38.07 8.11 -10.68
C ALA A 443 37.53 7.46 -11.97
N THR A 444 37.41 6.13 -12.00
CA THR A 444 36.87 5.38 -13.15
C THR A 444 35.42 5.77 -13.42
N LEU A 445 34.58 5.81 -12.37
CA LEU A 445 33.18 6.18 -12.51
C LEU A 445 33.03 7.64 -13.01
N ALA A 446 33.87 8.56 -12.53
CA ALA A 446 33.88 9.94 -12.99
C ALA A 446 34.30 10.08 -14.46
N ASP A 447 35.32 9.34 -14.91
CA ASP A 447 35.75 9.33 -16.31
C ASP A 447 34.65 8.79 -17.25
N LEU A 448 34.02 7.68 -16.86
CA LEU A 448 32.90 7.10 -17.60
C LEU A 448 31.69 8.04 -17.66
N ALA A 449 31.39 8.72 -16.56
CA ALA A 449 30.33 9.74 -16.52
C ALA A 449 30.66 10.90 -17.47
N ALA A 450 31.91 11.38 -17.49
CA ALA A 450 32.35 12.46 -18.38
C ALA A 450 32.22 12.11 -19.87
N ARG A 451 32.29 10.82 -20.22
CA ARG A 451 32.15 10.33 -21.60
C ARG A 451 30.75 9.77 -21.91
N ASN A 452 29.78 9.95 -21.02
CA ASN A 452 28.42 9.40 -21.13
C ASN A 452 28.37 7.87 -21.26
N ALA A 453 29.36 7.17 -20.72
CA ALA A 453 29.45 5.70 -20.70
C ALA A 453 29.00 5.09 -19.35
N LEU A 454 28.62 5.92 -18.38
CA LEU A 454 28.05 5.50 -17.09
C LEU A 454 26.52 5.66 -17.11
N PRO A 455 25.74 4.57 -17.16
CA PRO A 455 24.29 4.64 -17.08
C PRO A 455 23.82 5.22 -15.74
N PRO A 456 22.65 5.89 -15.67
CA PRO A 456 22.04 6.32 -14.42
C PRO A 456 21.86 5.18 -13.43
N GLY A 457 22.03 5.46 -12.13
CA GLY A 457 21.84 4.45 -11.10
C GLY A 457 22.54 4.76 -9.78
N LEU A 458 22.59 3.75 -8.91
CA LEU A 458 23.36 3.77 -7.67
C LEU A 458 24.86 3.63 -7.99
N THR A 459 25.69 4.50 -7.44
CA THR A 459 27.15 4.31 -7.45
C THR A 459 27.57 3.62 -6.17
N LEU A 460 28.45 2.62 -6.29
CA LEU A 460 28.88 1.80 -5.16
C LEU A 460 30.40 1.57 -5.23
N ASN A 461 31.04 1.57 -4.07
CA ASN A 461 32.41 1.12 -3.87
C ASN A 461 32.53 0.60 -2.44
N GLN A 462 33.69 0.07 -2.06
CA GLN A 462 33.87 -0.47 -0.70
C GLN A 462 33.61 0.59 0.39
N ALA A 463 34.07 1.83 0.22
CA ALA A 463 33.86 2.88 1.23
C ALA A 463 32.38 3.26 1.40
N VAL A 464 31.59 3.25 0.32
CA VAL A 464 30.13 3.43 0.40
C VAL A 464 29.50 2.22 1.09
N LEU A 465 29.90 1.00 0.71
CA LEU A 465 29.41 -0.23 1.33
C LEU A 465 29.73 -0.26 2.83
N ASP A 466 30.95 0.04 3.26
CA ASP A 466 31.35 0.09 4.67
C ASP A 466 30.47 1.03 5.48
N ARG A 467 30.16 2.22 4.92
CA ARG A 467 29.22 3.16 5.55
C ARG A 467 27.81 2.61 5.65
N LEU A 468 27.37 1.84 4.64
CA LEU A 468 26.10 1.14 4.73
C LEU A 468 26.14 0.07 5.84
N LEU A 469 27.20 -0.72 5.91
CA LEU A 469 27.31 -1.82 6.87
C LEU A 469 27.47 -1.34 8.32
N GLN A 470 28.11 -0.18 8.53
CA GLN A 470 28.31 0.38 9.86
C GLN A 470 26.98 0.73 10.54
N GLY A 471 26.02 1.28 9.79
CA GLY A 471 24.77 1.82 10.33
C GLY A 471 25.00 2.84 11.46
N ASP A 472 23.96 3.08 12.26
CA ASP A 472 24.01 3.93 13.43
C ASP A 472 23.21 3.31 14.58
N THR A 473 23.94 2.86 15.61
CA THR A 473 23.40 2.21 16.81
C THR A 473 23.22 3.19 17.98
N SER A 474 23.62 4.46 17.83
CA SER A 474 23.66 5.45 18.92
C SER A 474 22.30 5.75 19.54
N VAL A 475 21.22 5.53 18.78
CA VAL A 475 19.83 5.78 19.19
C VAL A 475 19.04 4.49 19.49
N GLY A 476 19.73 3.35 19.63
CA GLY A 476 19.10 2.04 19.84
C GLY A 476 18.43 1.46 18.59
N ALA A 477 18.73 1.99 17.41
CA ALA A 477 18.30 1.38 16.15
C ALA A 477 18.99 0.01 15.97
N PRO A 478 18.30 -0.96 15.35
CA PRO A 478 18.89 -2.27 15.08
C PRO A 478 20.06 -2.17 14.09
N ALA A 479 21.01 -3.09 14.23
CA ALA A 479 22.08 -3.29 13.26
C ALA A 479 21.51 -3.83 11.94
N LEU A 480 22.23 -3.56 10.84
CA LEU A 480 21.86 -4.05 9.52
C LEU A 480 22.07 -5.57 9.45
N GLU A 481 21.00 -6.31 9.16
CA GLU A 481 21.02 -7.77 9.01
C GLU A 481 21.00 -8.17 7.53
N ASN A 482 20.17 -7.50 6.72
CA ASN A 482 20.04 -7.80 5.29
C ASN A 482 20.21 -6.55 4.44
N LEU A 483 21.09 -6.64 3.44
CA LEU A 483 21.22 -5.64 2.38
C LEU A 483 20.67 -6.24 1.08
N ALA A 484 19.59 -5.66 0.55
CA ALA A 484 19.03 -6.03 -0.73
C ALA A 484 19.34 -4.95 -1.77
N LEU A 485 20.05 -5.34 -2.83
CA LEU A 485 20.41 -4.51 -3.96
C LEU A 485 19.69 -5.05 -5.19
N THR A 486 18.63 -4.35 -5.58
CA THR A 486 17.80 -4.71 -6.73
C THR A 486 18.08 -3.75 -7.88
N ALA A 487 18.40 -4.27 -9.06
CA ALA A 487 18.65 -3.49 -10.26
C ALA A 487 17.69 -3.94 -11.36
N ARG A 488 16.98 -3.00 -12.00
CA ARG A 488 16.15 -3.33 -13.17
C ARG A 488 17.01 -3.89 -14.31
N ASP A 489 18.13 -3.23 -14.59
CA ASP A 489 18.92 -3.45 -15.80
C ASP A 489 20.13 -4.37 -15.59
N ALA A 490 21.02 -4.01 -14.66
CA ALA A 490 22.24 -4.76 -14.35
C ALA A 490 22.96 -4.21 -13.09
N LEU A 491 23.74 -5.08 -12.46
CA LEU A 491 24.86 -4.72 -11.59
C LEU A 491 26.14 -4.67 -12.42
N ARG A 492 26.80 -3.53 -12.48
CA ARG A 492 27.95 -3.27 -13.36
C ARG A 492 29.20 -3.10 -12.53
N PHE A 493 30.28 -3.79 -12.90
CA PHE A 493 31.60 -3.65 -12.30
C PHE A 493 32.53 -2.96 -13.30
N TYR A 494 33.26 -1.95 -12.81
CA TYR A 494 34.20 -1.17 -13.59
C TYR A 494 35.61 -1.27 -13.01
N ASP A 495 36.53 -1.82 -13.81
CA ASP A 495 37.90 -2.17 -13.43
C ASP A 495 37.94 -3.07 -12.18
N SER A 496 39.01 -2.99 -11.40
CA SER A 496 39.13 -3.73 -10.15
C SER A 496 38.39 -3.04 -9.02
N VAL A 497 37.43 -3.75 -8.43
CA VAL A 497 36.67 -3.29 -7.25
C VAL A 497 36.20 -4.48 -6.43
N GLU A 498 36.30 -4.35 -5.11
CA GLU A 498 35.77 -5.31 -4.14
C GLU A 498 34.54 -4.73 -3.45
N LEU A 499 33.53 -5.58 -3.25
CA LEU A 499 32.36 -5.36 -2.42
C LEU A 499 32.33 -6.46 -1.34
N SER A 500 32.98 -6.18 -0.22
CA SER A 500 33.09 -7.07 0.93
C SER A 500 32.13 -6.64 2.03
N THR A 501 31.45 -7.62 2.62
CA THR A 501 30.69 -7.48 3.86
C THR A 501 31.43 -8.06 5.06
N ILE A 502 32.59 -8.66 4.81
CA ILE A 502 33.45 -9.28 5.83
C ILE A 502 34.26 -8.19 6.51
N ASP A 503 34.10 -8.08 7.82
CA ASP A 503 34.92 -7.22 8.66
C ASP A 503 36.36 -7.78 8.70
N PRO A 504 37.36 -7.01 8.26
CA PRO A 504 38.75 -7.47 8.22
C PRO A 504 39.34 -7.75 9.61
N ALA A 505 38.80 -7.17 10.68
CA ALA A 505 39.28 -7.39 12.04
C ALA A 505 38.75 -8.72 12.63
N THR A 506 37.53 -9.12 12.27
CA THR A 506 36.86 -10.29 12.85
C THR A 506 36.76 -11.48 11.89
N GLY A 507 36.94 -11.26 10.59
CA GLY A 507 36.76 -12.28 9.55
C GLY A 507 35.30 -12.74 9.41
N LYS A 508 34.33 -11.99 9.95
CA LYS A 508 32.90 -12.32 9.91
C LYS A 508 32.15 -11.31 9.07
N SER A 509 31.09 -11.76 8.40
CA SER A 509 30.17 -10.82 7.74
C SER A 509 29.42 -9.99 8.78
N SER A 510 29.31 -8.69 8.49
CA SER A 510 28.41 -7.77 9.20
C SER A 510 26.94 -8.01 8.85
N LEU A 511 26.66 -8.73 7.77
CA LEU A 511 25.31 -9.07 7.32
C LEU A 511 24.99 -10.54 7.62
N ALA A 512 23.73 -10.81 7.90
CA ALA A 512 23.18 -12.14 7.75
C ALA A 512 23.13 -12.54 6.26
N ARG A 513 22.88 -11.58 5.35
CA ARG A 513 22.77 -11.83 3.92
C ARG A 513 22.92 -10.60 3.04
N LEU A 514 23.59 -10.77 1.91
CA LEU A 514 23.55 -9.88 0.75
C LEU A 514 22.60 -10.47 -0.30
N VAL A 515 21.55 -9.73 -0.66
CA VAL A 515 20.57 -10.13 -1.70
C VAL A 515 20.78 -9.29 -2.95
N LEU A 516 20.94 -9.93 -4.09
CA LEU A 516 21.02 -9.29 -5.41
C LEU A 516 19.78 -9.64 -6.23
N GLY A 517 18.96 -8.64 -6.53
CA GLY A 517 17.81 -8.73 -7.43
C GLY A 517 18.14 -8.10 -8.78
N THR A 518 18.93 -8.77 -9.61
CA THR A 518 19.36 -8.22 -10.91
C THR A 518 19.31 -9.29 -12.00
N PRO A 519 18.86 -8.97 -13.23
CA PRO A 519 18.92 -9.91 -14.35
C PRO A 519 20.36 -10.17 -14.81
N ALA A 520 21.28 -9.24 -14.59
CA ALA A 520 22.65 -9.37 -15.07
C ALA A 520 23.72 -8.78 -14.16
N ILE A 521 24.92 -9.38 -14.24
CA ILE A 521 26.18 -8.81 -13.78
C ILE A 521 27.05 -8.52 -15.00
N GLN A 522 27.47 -7.28 -15.19
CA GLN A 522 28.23 -6.82 -16.36
C GLN A 522 29.62 -6.33 -15.94
N GLY A 523 30.66 -6.72 -16.68
CA GLY A 523 32.06 -6.35 -16.42
C GLY A 523 32.63 -5.38 -17.45
N TYR A 524 33.38 -4.39 -16.97
CA TYR A 524 34.28 -3.54 -17.75
C TYR A 524 35.67 -3.61 -17.15
N GLY A 525 36.69 -3.61 -18.00
CA GLY A 525 38.10 -3.65 -17.57
C GLY A 525 38.93 -4.56 -18.48
N ASN A 526 40.25 -4.44 -18.34
CA ASN A 526 41.21 -5.30 -19.02
C ASN A 526 41.21 -6.72 -18.43
N ALA A 527 42.06 -7.61 -18.98
CA ALA A 527 42.15 -9.00 -18.54
C ALA A 527 42.64 -9.17 -17.08
N ASP A 528 43.31 -8.15 -16.53
CA ASP A 528 43.83 -8.15 -15.16
C ASP A 528 42.83 -7.59 -14.13
N ALA A 529 41.72 -7.01 -14.60
CA ALA A 529 40.70 -6.42 -13.72
C ALA A 529 39.98 -7.50 -12.89
N LEU A 530 39.82 -7.24 -11.59
CA LEU A 530 39.12 -8.13 -10.65
C LEU A 530 37.88 -7.46 -10.04
N ALA A 531 36.71 -7.93 -10.44
CA ALA A 531 35.44 -7.61 -9.80
C ALA A 531 35.14 -8.66 -8.72
N ARG A 532 35.10 -8.26 -7.45
CA ARG A 532 34.96 -9.20 -6.33
C ARG A 532 33.75 -8.90 -5.45
N ILE A 533 32.98 -9.94 -5.11
CA ILE A 533 31.94 -9.91 -4.07
C ILE A 533 32.37 -10.87 -2.96
N HIS A 534 32.47 -10.39 -1.73
CA HIS A 534 32.90 -11.20 -0.58
C HIS A 534 31.88 -11.09 0.56
N THR A 535 31.17 -12.18 0.88
CA THR A 535 30.07 -12.17 1.86
C THR A 535 29.86 -13.54 2.48
N ASP A 536 29.18 -13.64 3.64
CA ASP A 536 28.86 -14.96 4.19
C ASP A 536 27.79 -15.67 3.35
N ILE A 537 26.65 -15.00 3.12
CA ILE A 537 25.54 -15.55 2.33
C ILE A 537 25.22 -14.58 1.19
N LEU A 538 25.35 -15.06 -0.04
CA LEU A 538 24.87 -14.39 -1.24
C LEU A 538 23.58 -15.06 -1.71
N VAL A 539 22.51 -14.28 -1.81
CA VAL A 539 21.31 -14.69 -2.57
C VAL A 539 21.28 -13.90 -3.86
N TRP A 540 21.27 -14.57 -5.01
CA TRP A 540 21.04 -13.94 -6.30
C TRP A 540 19.69 -14.38 -6.85
N ASN A 541 18.69 -13.50 -6.74
CA ASN A 541 17.31 -13.77 -7.15
C ASN A 541 17.19 -13.91 -8.67
N GLY A 542 17.89 -13.08 -9.43
CA GLY A 542 17.62 -12.92 -10.86
C GLY A 542 16.51 -11.90 -11.08
N SER A 543 15.88 -11.94 -12.24
CA SER A 543 14.72 -11.08 -12.54
C SER A 543 13.89 -11.67 -13.68
N THR A 544 12.63 -11.24 -13.77
CA THR A 544 11.78 -11.45 -14.95
C THR A 544 12.06 -10.43 -16.05
N ASN A 545 12.76 -9.33 -15.73
CA ASN A 545 13.19 -8.34 -16.70
C ASN A 545 14.35 -8.87 -17.54
N ALA A 546 14.38 -8.49 -18.82
CA ALA A 546 15.57 -8.70 -19.63
C ALA A 546 16.73 -7.83 -19.11
N PRO A 547 17.98 -8.31 -19.20
CA PRO A 547 19.16 -7.48 -18.95
C PRO A 547 19.12 -6.18 -19.76
N GLY A 548 19.54 -5.08 -19.14
CA GLY A 548 19.67 -3.80 -19.83
C GLY A 548 20.72 -3.83 -20.94
N LEU A 549 20.55 -2.96 -21.94
CA LEU A 549 21.48 -2.84 -23.07
C LEU A 549 22.88 -2.45 -22.60
N VAL A 550 23.89 -2.97 -23.30
CA VAL A 550 25.30 -2.63 -23.09
C VAL A 550 25.59 -1.31 -23.80
N ALA A 551 26.02 -0.30 -23.05
CA ALA A 551 26.49 0.95 -23.62
C ALA A 551 27.78 0.72 -24.43
N THR A 552 27.97 1.46 -25.53
CA THR A 552 29.19 1.37 -26.33
C THR A 552 30.41 1.69 -25.47
N GLY A 553 31.34 0.73 -25.35
CA GLY A 553 32.53 0.88 -24.49
C GLY A 553 32.23 0.90 -22.98
N GLY A 554 31.03 0.45 -22.57
CA GLY A 554 30.63 0.34 -21.17
C GLY A 554 30.72 -1.09 -20.62
N ALA A 555 30.18 -1.31 -19.42
CA ALA A 555 30.15 -2.64 -18.81
C ALA A 555 29.37 -3.65 -19.67
N GLY A 556 29.96 -4.83 -19.82
CA GLY A 556 29.56 -5.86 -20.77
C GLY A 556 30.57 -6.06 -21.91
N THR A 557 31.60 -5.21 -22.02
CA THR A 557 32.68 -5.32 -23.01
C THR A 557 34.05 -5.66 -22.41
N GLY A 558 34.11 -5.96 -21.11
CA GLY A 558 35.36 -6.28 -20.42
C GLY A 558 35.90 -7.68 -20.72
N SER A 559 37.10 -7.94 -20.22
CA SER A 559 37.76 -9.26 -20.30
C SER A 559 38.35 -9.76 -18.98
N GLY A 560 38.11 -9.04 -17.88
CA GLY A 560 38.61 -9.37 -16.54
C GLY A 560 37.90 -10.55 -15.88
N ARG A 561 38.06 -10.67 -14.55
CA ARG A 561 37.51 -11.74 -13.74
C ARG A 561 36.38 -11.24 -12.82
N LEU A 562 35.28 -11.99 -12.78
CA LEU A 562 34.29 -11.89 -11.71
C LEU A 562 34.58 -12.99 -10.68
N GLN A 563 34.75 -12.63 -9.41
CA GLN A 563 34.95 -13.56 -8.31
C GLN A 563 33.90 -13.34 -7.22
N VAL A 564 33.17 -14.39 -6.87
CA VAL A 564 32.27 -14.40 -5.72
C VAL A 564 32.85 -15.35 -4.68
N ASP A 565 33.17 -14.83 -3.51
CA ASP A 565 33.59 -15.63 -2.37
C ASP A 565 32.51 -15.57 -1.29
N ALA A 566 31.91 -16.74 -1.00
CA ALA A 566 30.93 -16.85 0.06
C ALA A 566 30.97 -18.18 0.82
N LYS A 567 30.27 -18.26 1.95
CA LYS A 567 29.97 -19.56 2.57
C LYS A 567 28.86 -20.26 1.79
N GLN A 568 27.80 -19.51 1.50
CA GLN A 568 26.63 -20.01 0.78
C GLN A 568 26.27 -19.08 -0.38
N ILE A 569 26.05 -19.68 -1.55
CA ILE A 569 25.48 -19.00 -2.73
C ILE A 569 24.13 -19.64 -3.03
N GLU A 570 23.08 -18.83 -3.12
CA GLU A 570 21.72 -19.30 -3.36
C GLU A 570 21.10 -18.56 -4.55
N PHE A 571 20.72 -19.33 -5.57
CA PHE A 571 20.02 -18.83 -6.74
C PHE A 571 18.51 -18.89 -6.51
N GLY A 572 17.92 -17.75 -6.16
CA GLY A 572 16.48 -17.58 -6.01
C GLY A 572 16.11 -16.61 -4.89
N TYR A 573 15.06 -16.91 -4.15
CA TYR A 573 14.50 -15.98 -3.16
C TYR A 573 15.21 -16.07 -1.80
N GLY A 574 15.37 -14.93 -1.13
CA GLY A 574 15.78 -14.92 0.27
C GLY A 574 14.63 -15.39 1.19
N PRO A 575 14.91 -15.63 2.48
CA PRO A 575 13.87 -15.91 3.45
C PRO A 575 12.86 -14.75 3.53
N ASN A 576 11.60 -15.07 3.84
CA ASN A 576 10.51 -14.09 3.96
C ASN A 576 10.22 -13.26 2.68
N SER A 577 10.77 -13.66 1.53
CA SER A 577 10.37 -13.15 0.22
C SER A 577 9.23 -14.01 -0.32
N ARG A 578 8.37 -13.45 -1.17
CA ARG A 578 7.30 -14.23 -1.83
C ARG A 578 7.77 -14.72 -3.19
N PRO A 579 7.94 -16.04 -3.41
CA PRO A 579 8.38 -16.54 -4.71
C PRO A 579 7.35 -16.30 -5.81
N ASP A 580 7.81 -15.87 -6.97
CA ASP A 580 7.04 -15.94 -8.21
C ASP A 580 7.04 -17.39 -8.73
N THR A 581 5.90 -18.06 -8.65
CA THR A 581 5.77 -19.48 -9.04
C THR A 581 5.45 -19.66 -10.53
N ILE A 582 5.33 -18.57 -11.29
CA ILE A 582 4.90 -18.57 -12.69
C ILE A 582 6.09 -18.38 -13.62
N HIS A 583 6.92 -17.38 -13.33
CA HIS A 583 8.03 -16.99 -14.20
C HIS A 583 9.35 -17.66 -13.84
N THR A 584 10.26 -17.72 -14.82
CA THR A 584 11.66 -18.09 -14.57
C THR A 584 12.44 -16.85 -14.15
N MET A 585 13.34 -17.03 -13.17
CA MET A 585 14.27 -15.99 -12.75
C MET A 585 15.61 -16.23 -13.40
N ASP A 586 15.80 -15.68 -14.58
CA ASP A 586 17.02 -15.85 -15.36
C ASP A 586 18.11 -14.86 -14.94
N ARG A 587 19.36 -15.28 -15.11
CA ARG A 587 20.58 -14.57 -14.70
C ARG A 587 21.62 -14.61 -15.81
N MET A 588 22.27 -13.48 -16.03
CA MET A 588 23.36 -13.36 -17.00
C MET A 588 24.63 -12.78 -16.37
N VAL A 589 25.78 -13.33 -16.71
CA VAL A 589 27.08 -12.68 -16.52
C VAL A 589 27.65 -12.33 -17.89
N LEU A 590 28.07 -11.09 -18.09
CA LEU A 590 28.58 -10.58 -19.36
C LEU A 590 29.83 -9.71 -19.17
N GLY A 591 30.81 -9.79 -20.07
CA GLY A 591 31.99 -8.90 -20.04
C GLY A 591 33.10 -9.37 -19.10
N PHE A 592 33.21 -10.68 -18.88
CA PHE A 592 34.26 -11.30 -18.07
C PHE A 592 34.90 -12.46 -18.84
N GLY A 593 36.23 -12.54 -18.82
CA GLY A 593 36.99 -13.68 -19.34
C GLY A 593 36.97 -14.89 -18.42
N GLN A 594 36.71 -14.69 -17.13
CA GLN A 594 36.60 -15.74 -16.12
C GLN A 594 35.54 -15.40 -15.07
N VAL A 595 34.80 -16.42 -14.61
CA VAL A 595 33.83 -16.30 -13.51
C VAL A 595 34.08 -17.41 -12.49
N ASP A 596 34.42 -17.02 -11.28
CA ASP A 596 34.66 -17.91 -10.15
C ASP A 596 33.54 -17.74 -9.12
N LEU A 597 32.80 -18.81 -8.81
CA LEU A 597 31.76 -18.85 -7.78
C LEU A 597 32.22 -19.77 -6.65
N ASN A 598 32.93 -19.21 -5.68
CA ASN A 598 33.53 -19.94 -4.58
C ASN A 598 32.55 -19.97 -3.40
N ALA A 599 32.01 -21.16 -3.09
CA ALA A 599 31.21 -21.39 -1.89
C ALA A 599 31.92 -22.39 -0.96
N SER A 600 32.24 -21.98 0.26
CA SER A 600 32.93 -22.88 1.21
C SER A 600 32.01 -23.96 1.79
N GLU A 601 30.69 -23.76 1.77
CA GLU A 601 29.71 -24.75 2.22
C GLU A 601 28.86 -25.30 1.08
N ARG A 602 28.15 -24.45 0.34
CA ARG A 602 27.23 -24.90 -0.72
C ARG A 602 26.81 -23.83 -1.73
N ILE A 603 26.44 -24.32 -2.91
CA ILE A 603 25.68 -23.58 -3.92
C ILE A 603 24.32 -24.25 -4.09
N THR A 604 23.23 -23.50 -4.00
CA THR A 604 21.84 -24.02 -4.05
C THR A 604 20.95 -23.20 -4.97
N ALA A 605 19.79 -23.75 -5.33
CA ALA A 605 18.71 -23.03 -5.99
C ALA A 605 17.39 -23.36 -5.32
N ASN A 606 16.52 -22.37 -5.17
CA ASN A 606 15.17 -22.55 -4.64
C ASN A 606 14.06 -22.05 -5.58
N GLN A 607 14.44 -21.58 -6.78
CA GLN A 607 13.53 -21.06 -7.79
C GLN A 607 13.98 -21.48 -9.19
N LYS A 608 13.01 -21.78 -10.06
CA LYS A 608 13.26 -22.11 -11.46
C LYS A 608 13.93 -20.93 -12.19
N GLY A 609 15.02 -21.21 -12.90
CA GLY A 609 15.75 -20.21 -13.67
C GLY A 609 17.06 -20.73 -14.22
N SER A 610 17.77 -19.87 -14.96
CA SER A 610 19.10 -20.19 -15.49
C SER A 610 20.16 -19.17 -15.09
N LEU A 611 21.43 -19.58 -15.16
CA LEU A 611 22.61 -18.72 -15.14
C LEU A 611 23.37 -18.94 -16.44
N ALA A 612 23.54 -17.88 -17.23
CA ALA A 612 24.30 -17.90 -18.48
C ALA A 612 25.52 -16.97 -18.39
N VAL A 613 26.68 -17.46 -18.81
CA VAL A 613 27.96 -16.72 -18.74
C VAL A 613 28.51 -16.48 -20.14
N TYR A 614 28.80 -15.22 -20.45
CA TYR A 614 29.32 -14.76 -21.73
C TYR A 614 30.48 -13.79 -21.54
N GLN A 615 31.52 -13.92 -22.36
CA GLN A 615 32.57 -12.90 -22.40
C GLN A 615 32.12 -11.68 -23.22
N SER A 616 31.50 -11.90 -24.38
CA SER A 616 31.10 -10.83 -25.29
C SER A 616 29.72 -11.03 -25.91
N GLN A 617 29.08 -9.92 -26.29
CA GLN A 617 27.89 -9.94 -27.13
C GLN A 617 28.29 -10.03 -28.61
N GLY A 618 27.57 -10.84 -29.38
CA GLY A 618 27.68 -10.86 -30.84
C GLY A 618 26.92 -9.71 -31.49
N ALA A 619 26.89 -9.70 -32.81
CA ALA A 619 26.24 -8.64 -33.58
C ALA A 619 24.74 -8.52 -33.27
N TRP A 620 24.23 -7.29 -33.34
CA TRP A 620 22.80 -7.01 -33.30
C TRP A 620 22.08 -7.71 -34.44
N ASP A 621 21.02 -8.44 -34.12
CA ASP A 621 20.15 -9.15 -35.05
C ASP A 621 18.81 -8.40 -35.15
N ASP A 622 18.62 -7.66 -36.25
CA ASP A 622 17.43 -6.85 -36.50
C ASP A 622 16.12 -7.64 -36.55
N ALA A 623 16.19 -8.95 -36.87
CA ALA A 623 15.02 -9.83 -36.93
C ALA A 623 14.53 -10.24 -35.54
N THR A 624 15.46 -10.32 -34.57
CA THR A 624 15.13 -10.65 -33.16
C THR A 624 15.10 -9.43 -32.24
N LYS A 625 15.42 -8.24 -32.77
CA LYS A 625 15.57 -6.98 -32.01
C LYS A 625 16.48 -7.16 -30.79
N GLY A 626 17.59 -7.88 -30.98
CA GLY A 626 18.54 -8.18 -29.91
C GLY A 626 19.88 -8.65 -30.45
N SER A 627 20.92 -8.60 -29.62
CA SER A 627 22.23 -9.16 -29.93
C SER A 627 22.32 -10.61 -29.48
N ARG A 628 22.75 -11.53 -30.35
CA ARG A 628 23.04 -12.91 -29.93
C ARG A 628 24.37 -12.92 -29.19
N SER A 629 24.43 -13.42 -27.95
CA SER A 629 25.70 -13.53 -27.23
C SER A 629 26.68 -14.44 -27.98
N ALA A 630 27.92 -14.00 -28.18
CA ALA A 630 28.92 -14.77 -28.90
C ALA A 630 29.50 -15.84 -27.97
N ALA A 631 29.27 -17.11 -28.32
CA ALA A 631 29.68 -18.33 -27.59
C ALA A 631 29.24 -18.38 -26.10
N THR A 632 28.25 -19.22 -25.80
CA THR A 632 27.95 -19.62 -24.41
C THR A 632 29.17 -20.33 -23.82
N ALA A 633 29.85 -19.72 -22.87
CA ALA A 633 30.95 -20.38 -22.16
C ALA A 633 30.40 -21.46 -21.21
N TRP A 634 29.26 -21.18 -20.55
CA TRP A 634 28.57 -22.11 -19.66
C TRP A 634 27.10 -21.69 -19.43
N ARG A 635 26.18 -22.66 -19.31
CA ARG A 635 24.78 -22.43 -18.90
C ARG A 635 24.36 -23.47 -17.88
N TRP A 636 23.88 -23.00 -16.74
CA TRP A 636 23.28 -23.85 -15.70
C TRP A 636 21.79 -23.57 -15.57
N THR A 637 20.99 -24.61 -15.35
CA THR A 637 19.53 -24.50 -15.23
C THR A 637 19.08 -25.24 -13.97
N ALA A 638 18.43 -24.53 -13.06
CA ALA A 638 17.71 -25.15 -11.95
C ALA A 638 16.24 -25.35 -12.36
N ARG A 639 15.70 -26.54 -12.08
CA ARG A 639 14.30 -26.88 -12.34
C ARG A 639 13.46 -26.70 -11.11
#